data_AF-A0A3C0NWI5-F1
#
_entry.id   AF-A0A3C0NWI5-F1
#
_cell.length_a   1.000
_cell.length_b   1.000
_cell.length_c   1.000
_cell.angle_alpha   90.00
_cell.angle_beta   90.00
_cell.angle_gamma   90.00
#
_symmetry.space_group_name_H-M   'P 1'
#
loop_
_entity.id
_entity.type
_entity.pdbx_description
1 polymer ?
#
loop_
_entity_poly.entity_id
_entity_poly.type
_entity_poly.pdbx_seq_one_letter_code
_entity_poly.pdbx_strand_id
1 'polypeptide(L)'
;REDEKLGYNPIEKYLKAKDLFDVLEPNGEDAAISKIADWMGEQKSTIQDLLSVIKIMDEYLSEYGYEGIYTQLDGREDQFINLTKWLATFYGSQSGKAFDGYKDDDVDDLKIIAFDYIRDKYEGKEFRVIAHGQKQNHFFGDSEIWDTFRDAHFELIKNFKESEINYSSPNLKSHLDERDSVFSSTFHEGFKENLESHYESLRNKQAGDKPEKLVKRSIESFDAIQTNHHSFAEESTQKLVEELAKKALQGLQKKSPIRTLSLIKKLLEDIDTSEIPEENLDEG
;
A
#
# COMPACT_ATOMS: atom_id res chain seq x y z
N ARG A 1 -15.36 33.63 26.09
CA ARG A 1 -14.50 33.51 24.89
C ARG A 1 -13.21 32.92 25.40
N GLU A 2 -13.12 31.59 25.35
CA GLU A 2 -11.85 30.90 25.59
C GLU A 2 -10.99 31.14 24.35
N ASP A 3 -9.75 31.57 24.57
CA ASP A 3 -8.72 31.58 23.54
C ASP A 3 -8.53 30.13 23.07
N GLU A 4 -8.98 29.82 21.86
CA GLU A 4 -8.44 28.69 21.13
C GLU A 4 -6.93 28.89 21.07
N LYS A 5 -6.17 28.00 21.73
CA LYS A 5 -4.75 27.85 21.47
C LYS A 5 -4.62 27.72 19.96
N LEU A 6 -4.07 28.75 19.30
CA LEU A 6 -3.62 28.68 17.91
C LEU A 6 -2.73 27.44 17.81
N GLY A 7 -3.29 26.36 17.28
CA GLY A 7 -2.58 25.11 17.10
C GLY A 7 -1.50 25.37 16.07
N TYR A 8 -0.24 25.33 16.50
CA TYR A 8 0.91 25.38 15.62
C TYR A 8 0.70 24.37 14.48
N ASN A 9 0.65 24.83 13.23
CA ASN A 9 0.47 23.92 12.12
C ASN A 9 1.78 23.13 11.98
N PRO A 10 1.78 21.78 12.08
CA PRO A 10 3.03 21.00 12.10
C PRO A 10 3.94 21.22 10.89
N ILE A 11 3.40 21.70 9.77
CA ILE A 11 4.16 22.04 8.55
C ILE A 11 5.00 23.33 8.67
N GLU A 12 4.72 24.23 9.63
CA GLU A 12 5.40 25.54 9.77
C GLU A 12 6.92 25.43 9.94
N LYS A 13 7.41 24.40 10.65
CA LYS A 13 8.85 24.18 10.85
C LYS A 13 9.59 23.91 9.54
N TYR A 14 8.92 23.24 8.59
CA TYR A 14 9.47 22.92 7.29
C TYR A 14 9.53 24.16 6.40
N LEU A 15 8.46 24.96 6.38
CA LEU A 15 8.40 26.22 5.65
C LEU A 15 9.48 27.19 6.14
N LYS A 16 9.62 27.32 7.46
CA LYS A 16 10.65 28.16 8.05
C LYS A 16 12.06 27.70 7.66
N ALA A 17 12.33 26.39 7.67
CA ALA A 17 13.63 25.86 7.26
C ALA A 17 13.89 26.15 5.77
N LYS A 18 12.89 25.96 4.90
CA LYS A 18 12.96 26.24 3.47
C LYS A 18 13.23 27.73 3.19
N ASP A 19 12.42 28.64 3.75
CA ASP A 19 12.56 30.08 3.51
C ASP A 19 13.96 30.60 3.92
N LEU A 20 14.49 30.10 5.03
CA LEU A 20 15.84 30.44 5.47
C LEU A 20 16.91 29.84 4.55
N PHE A 21 16.70 28.61 4.08
CA PHE A 21 17.60 27.94 3.15
C PHE A 21 17.67 28.67 1.81
N ASP A 22 16.53 29.03 1.21
CA ASP A 22 16.47 29.73 -0.08
C ASP A 22 17.24 31.07 -0.06
N VAL A 23 17.23 31.76 1.09
CA VAL A 23 17.98 33.02 1.28
C VAL A 23 19.49 32.77 1.48
N LEU A 24 19.87 31.67 2.10
CA LEU A 24 21.23 31.40 2.56
C LEU A 24 22.04 30.50 1.62
N GLU A 25 21.38 29.62 0.87
CA GLU A 25 21.97 28.66 -0.08
C GLU A 25 22.95 29.31 -1.07
N PRO A 26 22.72 30.55 -1.59
CA PRO A 26 23.70 31.21 -2.46
C PRO A 26 25.09 31.39 -1.82
N ASN A 27 25.21 31.28 -0.50
CA ASN A 27 26.47 31.35 0.25
C ASN A 27 27.11 29.97 0.50
N GLY A 28 26.53 28.89 -0.02
CA GLY A 28 26.94 27.50 0.14
C GLY A 28 26.02 26.70 1.06
N GLU A 29 25.68 25.48 0.65
CA GLU A 29 24.72 24.60 1.32
C GLU A 29 25.06 24.30 2.79
N ASP A 30 26.29 23.83 3.10
CA ASP A 30 26.67 23.52 4.49
C ASP A 30 26.70 24.78 5.37
N ALA A 31 27.08 25.94 4.81
CA ALA A 31 27.06 27.21 5.52
C ALA A 31 25.61 27.66 5.83
N ALA A 32 24.70 27.46 4.89
CA ALA A 32 23.27 27.71 5.07
C ALA A 32 22.70 26.80 6.17
N ILE A 33 22.91 25.48 6.07
CA ILE A 33 22.43 24.50 7.06
C ILE A 33 22.97 24.81 8.45
N SER A 34 24.26 25.13 8.58
CA SER A 34 24.88 25.52 9.86
C SER A 34 24.17 26.70 10.51
N LYS A 35 23.94 27.75 9.72
CA LYS A 35 23.34 28.99 10.20
C LYS A 35 21.87 28.84 10.55
N ILE A 36 21.13 28.03 9.79
CA ILE A 36 19.74 27.69 10.08
C ILE A 36 19.66 26.89 11.37
N ALA A 37 20.55 25.91 11.57
CA ALA A 37 20.62 25.12 12.80
C ALA A 37 20.83 26.02 14.02
N ASP A 38 21.78 26.96 13.94
CA ASP A 38 22.03 27.95 15.00
C ASP A 38 20.80 28.84 15.27
N TRP A 39 20.11 29.30 14.22
CA TRP A 39 18.95 30.18 14.32
C TRP A 39 17.68 29.49 14.83
N MET A 40 17.52 28.20 14.50
CA MET A 40 16.39 27.39 14.95
C MET A 40 16.67 26.72 16.31
N GLY A 41 17.91 26.73 16.80
CA GLY A 41 18.31 26.03 18.02
C GLY A 41 18.28 24.51 17.87
N GLU A 42 18.56 24.01 16.66
CA GLU A 42 18.46 22.61 16.26
C GLU A 42 19.81 22.06 15.80
N GLN A 43 19.92 20.74 15.60
CA GLN A 43 21.11 20.13 15.01
C GLN A 43 21.11 20.26 13.48
N LYS A 44 22.29 20.30 12.86
CA LYS A 44 22.42 20.27 11.38
C LYS A 44 21.64 19.13 10.74
N SER A 45 21.69 17.93 11.34
CA SER A 45 20.95 16.76 10.86
C SER A 45 19.44 16.97 10.89
N THR A 46 18.90 17.62 11.93
CA THR A 46 17.48 17.99 11.99
C THR A 46 17.12 18.90 10.83
N ILE A 47 17.95 19.90 10.51
CA ILE A 47 17.69 20.82 9.39
C ILE A 47 17.73 20.07 8.06
N GLN A 48 18.67 19.16 7.86
CA GLN A 48 18.73 18.31 6.66
C GLN A 48 17.47 17.44 6.51
N ASP A 49 16.97 16.86 7.61
CA ASP A 49 15.72 16.09 7.61
C ASP A 49 14.52 16.97 7.24
N LEU A 50 14.41 18.18 7.81
CA LEU A 50 13.34 19.13 7.47
C LEU A 50 13.38 19.51 5.99
N LEU A 51 14.56 19.85 5.47
CA LEU A 51 14.74 20.20 4.06
C LEU A 51 14.44 19.03 3.11
N SER A 52 14.75 17.80 3.52
CA SER A 52 14.42 16.61 2.74
C SER A 52 12.92 16.38 2.67
N VAL A 53 12.21 16.53 3.80
CA VAL A 53 10.76 16.33 3.85
C VAL A 53 10.02 17.42 3.06
N ILE A 54 10.40 18.69 3.19
CA ILE A 54 9.73 19.77 2.45
C ILE A 54 9.91 19.64 0.93
N LYS A 55 11.05 19.08 0.49
CA LYS A 55 11.25 18.76 -0.93
C LYS A 55 10.23 17.73 -1.42
N ILE A 56 9.97 16.67 -0.66
CA ILE A 56 8.96 15.66 -1.02
C ILE A 56 7.54 16.25 -0.97
N MET A 57 7.27 17.14 -0.02
CA MET A 57 6.02 17.89 0.02
C MET A 57 5.85 18.80 -1.21
N ASP A 58 6.90 19.49 -1.64
CA ASP A 58 6.87 20.31 -2.86
C ASP A 58 6.67 19.46 -4.12
N GLU A 59 7.32 18.30 -4.22
CA GLU A 59 7.09 17.34 -5.31
C GLU A 59 5.63 16.86 -5.34
N TYR A 60 5.05 16.53 -4.19
CA TYR A 60 3.64 16.16 -4.07
C TYR A 60 2.70 17.30 -4.51
N LEU A 61 2.98 18.52 -4.05
CA LEU A 61 2.17 19.67 -4.43
C LEU A 61 2.25 19.90 -5.95
N SER A 62 3.44 19.78 -6.54
CA SER A 62 3.59 19.96 -7.99
C SER A 62 2.89 18.86 -8.79
N GLU A 63 2.95 17.61 -8.34
CA GLU A 63 2.29 16.48 -9.00
C GLU A 63 0.78 16.73 -9.24
N TYR A 64 0.11 17.37 -8.27
CA TYR A 64 -1.34 17.63 -8.34
C TYR A 64 -1.71 19.08 -8.69
N GLY A 65 -0.74 19.93 -9.04
CA GLY A 65 -0.92 21.35 -9.42
C GLY A 65 -1.22 22.30 -8.25
N TYR A 66 -0.80 21.93 -7.04
CA TYR A 66 -1.00 22.64 -5.78
C TYR A 66 0.22 23.49 -5.38
N GLU A 67 1.07 23.90 -6.31
CA GLU A 67 2.33 24.57 -6.03
C GLU A 67 2.17 25.75 -5.05
N GLY A 68 2.93 25.71 -3.95
CA GLY A 68 2.89 26.74 -2.91
C GLY A 68 1.64 26.72 -2.00
N ILE A 69 0.68 25.82 -2.23
CA ILE A 69 -0.56 25.73 -1.44
C ILE A 69 -0.37 24.71 -0.30
N TYR A 70 0.51 25.01 0.64
CA TYR A 70 0.89 24.10 1.74
C TYR A 70 -0.25 23.70 2.69
N THR A 71 -1.35 24.46 2.73
CA THR A 71 -2.58 24.05 3.43
C THR A 71 -3.20 22.77 2.85
N GLN A 72 -2.78 22.36 1.64
CA GLN A 72 -3.05 21.03 1.08
C GLN A 72 -2.16 19.93 1.65
N LEU A 73 -1.45 20.15 2.77
CA LEU A 73 -0.68 19.11 3.45
C LEU A 73 -1.19 18.84 4.87
N ASP A 74 -2.19 19.60 5.32
CA ASP A 74 -2.73 19.50 6.68
C ASP A 74 -3.14 18.04 7.00
N GLY A 75 -2.64 17.54 8.15
CA GLY A 75 -2.93 16.19 8.64
C GLY A 75 -2.11 15.05 8.01
N ARG A 76 -1.17 15.35 7.10
CA ARG A 76 -0.43 14.33 6.32
C ARG A 76 1.08 14.26 6.59
N GLU A 77 1.57 15.05 7.53
CA GLU A 77 3.00 15.19 7.86
C GLU A 77 3.70 13.82 8.08
N ASP A 78 3.11 12.95 8.90
CA ASP A 78 3.70 11.65 9.23
C ASP A 78 3.94 10.78 8.00
N GLN A 79 3.06 10.84 7.00
CA GLN A 79 3.21 10.06 5.77
C GLN A 79 4.36 10.62 4.93
N PHE A 80 4.49 11.94 4.81
CA PHE A 80 5.63 12.58 4.13
C PHE A 80 6.97 12.27 4.81
N ILE A 81 7.02 12.24 6.14
CA ILE A 81 8.21 11.82 6.89
C ILE A 81 8.57 10.36 6.55
N ASN A 82 7.58 9.46 6.52
CA ASN A 82 7.82 8.06 6.18
C ASN A 82 8.30 7.91 4.72
N LEU A 83 7.62 8.55 3.77
CA LEU A 83 7.98 8.51 2.36
C LEU A 83 9.40 9.02 2.14
N THR A 84 9.76 10.18 2.72
CA THR A 84 11.11 10.73 2.62
C THR A 84 12.18 9.73 3.06
N LYS A 85 11.92 9.00 4.16
CA LYS A 85 12.84 7.95 4.65
C LYS A 85 12.92 6.75 3.71
N TRP A 86 11.80 6.35 3.10
CA TRP A 86 11.77 5.27 2.13
C TRP A 86 12.60 5.63 0.89
N LEU A 87 12.34 6.79 0.30
CA LEU A 87 13.06 7.27 -0.87
C LEU A 87 14.56 7.40 -0.60
N ALA A 88 14.95 7.97 0.54
CA ALA A 88 16.36 8.04 0.94
C ALA A 88 16.99 6.65 1.18
N THR A 89 16.20 5.65 1.57
CA THR A 89 16.67 4.27 1.77
C THR A 89 16.83 3.52 0.46
N PHE A 90 15.99 3.81 -0.54
CA PHE A 90 15.86 2.98 -1.74
C PHE A 90 16.51 3.59 -2.99
N TYR A 91 16.56 4.91 -3.15
CA TYR A 91 17.17 5.52 -4.35
C TYR A 91 18.70 5.37 -4.41
N GLY A 92 19.21 5.27 -5.63
CA GLY A 92 20.63 5.44 -5.97
C GLY A 92 21.53 4.25 -5.61
N SER A 93 21.08 3.33 -4.77
CA SER A 93 21.79 2.09 -4.47
C SER A 93 20.85 1.02 -3.95
N GLN A 94 21.18 -0.26 -4.21
CA GLN A 94 20.42 -1.40 -3.69
C GLN A 94 20.42 -1.42 -2.16
N SER A 95 19.24 -1.45 -1.57
CA SER A 95 19.02 -1.63 -0.14
C SER A 95 18.63 -3.07 0.19
N GLY A 96 19.25 -3.65 1.22
CA GLY A 96 18.85 -4.97 1.76
C GLY A 96 17.46 -4.99 2.39
N LYS A 97 16.78 -3.84 2.45
CA LYS A 97 15.39 -3.71 2.91
C LYS A 97 14.37 -3.84 1.78
N ALA A 98 14.77 -3.73 0.51
CA ALA A 98 13.88 -3.91 -0.63
C ALA A 98 13.98 -5.33 -1.21
N PHE A 99 13.15 -5.65 -2.20
CA PHE A 99 13.33 -6.86 -3.00
C PHE A 99 14.64 -6.82 -3.79
N ASP A 100 15.17 -7.98 -4.16
CA ASP A 100 16.48 -8.02 -4.83
C ASP A 100 16.34 -7.59 -6.29
N GLY A 101 17.16 -6.63 -6.72
CA GLY A 101 17.22 -6.19 -8.12
C GLY A 101 16.21 -5.11 -8.51
N TYR A 102 15.55 -4.46 -7.55
CA TYR A 102 14.72 -3.27 -7.82
C TYR A 102 15.53 -2.15 -8.47
N LYS A 103 14.89 -1.22 -9.16
CA LYS A 103 15.51 -0.08 -9.83
C LYS A 103 14.95 1.22 -9.28
N ASP A 104 15.59 2.33 -9.64
CA ASP A 104 15.07 3.66 -9.30
C ASP A 104 13.65 3.86 -9.86
N ASP A 105 13.33 3.30 -11.03
CA ASP A 105 11.96 3.30 -11.60
C ASP A 105 10.94 2.63 -10.65
N ASP A 106 11.30 1.55 -9.94
CA ASP A 106 10.42 0.93 -8.94
C ASP A 106 10.21 1.86 -7.71
N VAL A 107 11.22 2.69 -7.41
CA VAL A 107 11.14 3.69 -6.33
C VAL A 107 10.31 4.91 -6.77
N ASP A 108 10.33 5.26 -8.05
CA ASP A 108 9.43 6.26 -8.65
C ASP A 108 7.97 5.77 -8.55
N ASP A 109 7.70 4.51 -8.90
CA ASP A 109 6.37 3.89 -8.72
C ASP A 109 5.93 3.92 -7.25
N LEU A 110 6.84 3.57 -6.32
CA LEU A 110 6.60 3.69 -4.88
C LEU A 110 6.22 5.12 -4.46
N LYS A 111 6.90 6.12 -5.01
CA LYS A 111 6.63 7.54 -4.71
C LYS A 111 5.24 7.94 -5.20
N ILE A 112 4.88 7.61 -6.44
CA ILE A 112 3.59 7.96 -7.03
C ILE A 112 2.45 7.28 -6.26
N ILE A 113 2.58 5.97 -5.99
CA ILE A 113 1.59 5.23 -5.20
C ILE A 113 1.46 5.86 -3.80
N ALA A 114 2.58 6.17 -3.14
CA ALA A 114 2.54 6.81 -1.84
C ALA A 114 1.84 8.18 -1.86
N PHE A 115 2.04 8.98 -2.91
CA PHE A 115 1.33 10.24 -3.09
C PHE A 115 -0.20 10.04 -3.19
N ASP A 116 -0.66 9.02 -3.89
CA ASP A 116 -2.10 8.72 -3.99
C ASP A 116 -2.70 8.34 -2.62
N TYR A 117 -2.02 7.49 -1.84
CA TYR A 117 -2.45 7.15 -0.48
C TYR A 117 -2.41 8.35 0.48
N ILE A 118 -1.44 9.26 0.29
CA ILE A 118 -1.37 10.53 1.03
C ILE A 118 -2.53 11.43 0.65
N ARG A 119 -2.87 11.53 -0.65
CA ARG A 119 -4.00 12.30 -1.16
C ARG A 119 -5.34 11.79 -0.63
N ASP A 120 -5.49 10.47 -0.56
CA ASP A 120 -6.66 9.80 0.03
C ASP A 120 -6.74 9.94 1.57
N LYS A 121 -5.70 10.50 2.20
CA LYS A 121 -5.58 10.61 3.67
C LYS A 121 -5.72 9.25 4.37
N TYR A 122 -5.18 8.21 3.74
CA TYR A 122 -5.25 6.85 4.23
C TYR A 122 -4.57 6.70 5.61
N GLU A 123 -5.01 5.73 6.41
CA GLU A 123 -4.55 5.59 7.80
C GLU A 123 -3.03 5.33 7.89
N GLY A 124 -2.37 6.06 8.80
CA GLY A 124 -0.90 6.14 8.82
C GLY A 124 -0.17 4.89 9.31
N LYS A 125 -0.82 3.92 9.96
CA LYS A 125 -0.20 2.64 10.32
C LYS A 125 -0.32 1.65 9.18
N GLU A 126 -1.47 1.60 8.51
CA GLU A 126 -1.67 0.77 7.33
C GLU A 126 -0.78 1.23 6.19
N PHE A 127 -0.66 2.54 5.93
CA PHE A 127 0.26 3.12 4.96
C PHE A 127 1.70 2.59 5.09
N ARG A 128 2.17 2.33 6.31
CA ARG A 128 3.54 1.86 6.56
C ARG A 128 3.82 0.48 5.97
N VAL A 129 2.80 -0.33 5.73
CA VAL A 129 2.95 -1.67 5.19
C VAL A 129 3.53 -1.68 3.77
N ILE A 130 3.45 -0.55 3.06
CA ILE A 130 3.94 -0.45 1.68
C ILE A 130 5.46 -0.61 1.65
N ALA A 131 6.21 0.09 2.51
CA ALA A 131 7.68 0.08 2.45
C ALA A 131 8.42 0.28 3.79
N HIS A 132 7.74 0.21 4.94
CA HIS A 132 8.37 0.47 6.23
C HIS A 132 9.00 -0.79 6.86
N GLY A 133 10.26 -0.65 7.29
CA GLY A 133 10.91 -1.61 8.18
C GLY A 133 11.98 -2.45 7.49
N GLN A 134 11.90 -3.76 7.68
CA GLN A 134 12.79 -4.76 7.08
C GLN A 134 12.06 -5.47 5.95
N LYS A 135 12.82 -5.99 4.99
CA LYS A 135 12.34 -6.62 3.76
C LYS A 135 11.10 -7.50 3.93
N GLN A 136 11.10 -8.39 4.92
CA GLN A 136 10.00 -9.33 5.15
C GLN A 136 8.72 -8.70 5.69
N ASN A 137 8.69 -7.41 6.02
CA ASN A 137 7.60 -6.74 6.74
C ASN A 137 6.73 -5.83 5.85
N HIS A 138 7.06 -5.66 4.58
CA HIS A 138 6.37 -4.72 3.70
C HIS A 138 6.34 -5.17 2.24
N PHE A 139 5.47 -4.57 1.44
CA PHE A 139 5.24 -4.96 0.04
C PHE A 139 6.48 -4.75 -0.82
N PHE A 140 7.14 -3.59 -0.71
CA PHE A 140 8.35 -3.26 -1.46
C PHE A 140 9.56 -4.14 -1.13
N GLY A 141 9.44 -5.05 -0.16
CA GLY A 141 10.49 -6.01 0.18
C GLY A 141 10.39 -7.32 -0.60
N ASP A 142 9.30 -7.52 -1.34
CA ASP A 142 9.02 -8.75 -2.06
C ASP A 142 8.52 -8.47 -3.47
N SER A 143 9.27 -8.90 -4.49
CA SER A 143 8.99 -8.51 -5.88
C SER A 143 7.62 -8.98 -6.37
N GLU A 144 7.22 -10.19 -6.01
CA GLU A 144 5.93 -10.75 -6.42
C GLU A 144 4.76 -9.97 -5.82
N ILE A 145 4.82 -9.68 -4.51
CA ILE A 145 3.80 -8.88 -3.84
C ILE A 145 3.81 -7.43 -4.35
N TRP A 146 5.00 -6.87 -4.56
CA TRP A 146 5.15 -5.51 -5.08
C TRP A 146 4.55 -5.36 -6.47
N ASP A 147 4.89 -6.25 -7.40
CA ASP A 147 4.43 -6.19 -8.78
C ASP A 147 2.90 -6.26 -8.85
N THR A 148 2.28 -7.21 -8.14
CA THR A 148 0.82 -7.34 -8.17
C THR A 148 0.12 -6.16 -7.48
N PHE A 149 0.69 -5.63 -6.39
CA PHE A 149 0.15 -4.47 -5.68
C PHE A 149 0.21 -3.21 -6.53
N ARG A 150 1.38 -2.95 -7.14
CA ARG A 150 1.63 -1.82 -8.05
C ARG A 150 0.70 -1.87 -9.25
N ASP A 151 0.64 -3.01 -9.93
CA ASP A 151 -0.14 -3.16 -11.16
C ASP A 151 -1.64 -3.00 -10.88
N ALA A 152 -2.13 -3.55 -9.76
CA ALA A 152 -3.50 -3.36 -9.32
C ALA A 152 -3.81 -1.89 -8.99
N HIS A 153 -2.88 -1.19 -8.33
CA HIS A 153 -3.03 0.24 -8.03
C HIS A 153 -3.13 1.07 -9.31
N PHE A 154 -2.21 0.88 -10.26
CA PHE A 154 -2.22 1.65 -11.49
C PHE A 154 -3.42 1.32 -12.38
N GLU A 155 -3.88 0.07 -12.45
CA GLU A 155 -5.09 -0.26 -13.19
C GLU A 155 -6.34 0.39 -12.58
N LEU A 156 -6.40 0.52 -11.26
CA LEU A 156 -7.50 1.20 -10.55
C LEU A 156 -7.64 2.67 -10.99
N ILE A 157 -6.52 3.38 -11.12
CA ILE A 157 -6.52 4.83 -11.40
C ILE A 157 -6.34 5.18 -12.89
N LYS A 158 -5.99 4.20 -13.74
CA LYS A 158 -5.60 4.37 -15.14
C LYS A 158 -6.50 5.28 -15.98
N ASN A 159 -7.81 5.22 -15.75
CA ASN A 159 -8.81 5.95 -16.54
C ASN A 159 -9.36 7.18 -15.81
N PHE A 160 -8.81 7.51 -14.64
CA PHE A 160 -9.20 8.70 -13.91
C PHE A 160 -8.81 9.95 -14.69
N LYS A 161 -9.76 10.88 -14.80
CA LYS A 161 -9.52 12.19 -15.39
C LYS A 161 -9.65 13.23 -14.31
N GLU A 162 -8.51 13.82 -13.98
CA GLU A 162 -8.45 14.93 -13.04
C GLU A 162 -9.19 16.15 -13.61
N SER A 163 -10.01 16.78 -12.78
CA SER A 163 -10.64 18.06 -13.12
C SER A 163 -9.62 19.19 -13.10
N GLU A 164 -9.71 20.12 -14.05
CA GLU A 164 -8.85 21.31 -14.07
C GLU A 164 -9.02 22.18 -12.83
N ILE A 165 -7.92 22.81 -12.39
CA ILE A 165 -7.94 23.75 -11.27
C ILE A 165 -8.45 25.11 -11.75
N ASN A 166 -9.51 25.59 -11.09
CA ASN A 166 -9.93 26.97 -11.23
C ASN A 166 -9.17 27.87 -10.25
N TYR A 167 -7.99 28.37 -10.67
CA TYR A 167 -7.18 29.32 -9.88
C TYR A 167 -7.88 30.67 -9.64
N SER A 168 -8.94 30.98 -10.38
CA SER A 168 -9.75 32.19 -10.17
C SER A 168 -10.92 31.98 -9.20
N SER A 169 -11.03 30.78 -8.59
CA SER A 169 -12.06 30.50 -7.60
C SER A 169 -11.96 31.48 -6.41
N PRO A 170 -13.07 32.12 -5.99
CA PRO A 170 -13.09 32.95 -4.79
C PRO A 170 -12.64 32.19 -3.52
N ASN A 171 -12.77 30.87 -3.52
CA ASN A 171 -12.27 29.99 -2.47
C ASN A 171 -11.49 28.82 -3.10
N LEU A 172 -10.23 29.08 -3.43
CA LEU A 172 -9.32 28.08 -3.99
C LEU A 172 -9.17 26.86 -3.07
N LYS A 173 -9.03 27.07 -1.75
CA LYS A 173 -8.88 25.97 -0.78
C LYS A 173 -10.03 24.97 -0.88
N SER A 174 -11.27 25.47 -0.82
CA SER A 174 -12.46 24.61 -0.90
C SER A 174 -12.55 23.87 -2.23
N HIS A 175 -12.14 24.51 -3.34
CA HIS A 175 -12.13 23.87 -4.65
C HIS A 175 -11.12 22.72 -4.73
N LEU A 176 -9.92 22.90 -4.17
CA LEU A 176 -8.91 21.85 -4.12
C LEU A 176 -9.32 20.72 -3.16
N ASP A 177 -9.93 21.05 -2.03
CA ASP A 177 -10.45 20.06 -1.08
C ASP A 177 -11.56 19.20 -1.70
N GLU A 178 -12.41 19.81 -2.53
CA GLU A 178 -13.41 19.09 -3.30
C GLU A 178 -12.76 18.14 -4.32
N ARG A 179 -11.72 18.58 -5.03
CA ARG A 179 -10.92 17.74 -5.94
C ARG A 179 -10.37 16.49 -5.25
N ASP A 180 -9.72 16.66 -4.11
CA ASP A 180 -9.18 15.55 -3.31
C ASP A 180 -10.30 14.67 -2.74
N SER A 181 -11.45 15.24 -2.37
CA SER A 181 -12.60 14.48 -1.90
C SER A 181 -13.21 13.61 -3.00
N VAL A 182 -13.28 14.12 -4.24
CA VAL A 182 -13.73 13.34 -5.41
C VAL A 182 -12.77 12.18 -5.65
N PHE A 183 -11.46 12.43 -5.65
CA PHE A 183 -10.45 11.38 -5.78
C PHE A 183 -10.61 10.31 -4.69
N SER A 184 -10.64 10.73 -3.42
CA SER A 184 -10.77 9.82 -2.28
C SER A 184 -12.07 9.00 -2.35
N SER A 185 -13.22 9.64 -2.55
CA SER A 185 -14.50 8.92 -2.65
C SER A 185 -14.57 7.94 -3.83
N THR A 186 -13.76 8.16 -4.88
CA THR A 186 -13.70 7.28 -6.05
C THR A 186 -12.82 6.05 -5.78
N PHE A 187 -11.68 6.22 -5.08
CA PHE A 187 -10.65 5.19 -5.00
C PHE A 187 -10.42 4.59 -3.62
N HIS A 188 -10.94 5.19 -2.54
CA HIS A 188 -10.65 4.77 -1.17
C HIS A 188 -10.89 3.27 -0.94
N GLU A 189 -12.06 2.74 -1.32
CA GLU A 189 -12.34 1.31 -1.13
C GLU A 189 -11.44 0.43 -1.99
N GLY A 190 -11.12 0.86 -3.22
CA GLY A 190 -10.19 0.14 -4.08
C GLY A 190 -8.76 0.09 -3.53
N PHE A 191 -8.27 1.20 -2.99
CA PHE A 191 -6.97 1.26 -2.30
C PHE A 191 -6.94 0.39 -1.06
N LYS A 192 -8.03 0.36 -0.30
CA LYS A 192 -8.19 -0.49 0.87
C LYS A 192 -8.22 -1.97 0.49
N GLU A 193 -9.02 -2.38 -0.48
CA GLU A 193 -9.07 -3.76 -0.99
C GLU A 193 -7.71 -4.22 -1.53
N ASN A 194 -7.02 -3.35 -2.29
CA ASN A 194 -5.68 -3.63 -2.79
C ASN A 194 -4.67 -3.81 -1.64
N LEU A 195 -4.71 -2.94 -0.62
CA LEU A 195 -3.81 -3.03 0.52
C LEU A 195 -4.09 -4.26 1.40
N GLU A 196 -5.35 -4.54 1.73
CA GLU A 196 -5.75 -5.67 2.57
C GLU A 196 -5.39 -7.02 1.93
N SER A 197 -5.68 -7.19 0.64
CA SER A 197 -5.38 -8.43 -0.10
C SER A 197 -3.87 -8.71 -0.17
N HIS A 198 -3.05 -7.70 -0.45
CA HIS A 198 -1.59 -7.83 -0.49
C HIS A 198 -1.00 -7.97 0.91
N TYR A 199 -1.64 -7.40 1.94
CA TYR A 199 -1.25 -7.62 3.32
C TYR A 199 -1.46 -9.06 3.79
N GLU A 200 -2.57 -9.70 3.40
CA GLU A 200 -2.76 -11.12 3.68
C GLU A 200 -1.77 -11.99 2.91
N SER A 201 -1.44 -11.65 1.65
CA SER A 201 -0.37 -12.32 0.90
C SER A 201 0.99 -12.23 1.62
N LEU A 202 1.36 -11.05 2.12
CA LEU A 202 2.55 -10.85 2.93
C LEU A 202 2.52 -11.70 4.21
N ARG A 203 1.40 -11.72 4.93
CA ARG A 203 1.23 -12.53 6.15
C ARG A 203 1.34 -14.03 5.87
N ASN A 204 0.81 -14.48 4.74
CA ASN A 204 0.91 -15.87 4.32
C ASN A 204 2.37 -16.24 4.03
N LYS A 205 3.11 -15.36 3.35
CA LYS A 205 4.55 -15.54 3.09
C LYS A 205 5.37 -15.59 4.38
N GLN A 206 5.11 -14.67 5.32
CA GLN A 206 5.75 -14.65 6.64
C GLN A 206 5.46 -15.91 7.49
N ALA A 207 4.32 -16.57 7.26
CA ALA A 207 3.93 -17.79 7.97
C ALA A 207 4.30 -19.07 7.21
N GLY A 208 5.09 -19.00 6.13
CA GLY A 208 5.46 -20.15 5.31
C GLY A 208 6.20 -21.26 6.06
N ASP A 209 6.89 -20.93 7.16
CA ASP A 209 7.55 -21.89 8.06
C ASP A 209 6.59 -22.53 9.08
N LYS A 210 5.34 -22.07 9.14
CA LYS A 210 4.29 -22.50 10.07
C LYS A 210 3.08 -23.02 9.31
N PRO A 211 3.22 -24.16 8.58
CA PRO A 211 2.16 -24.67 7.70
C PRO A 211 0.85 -24.96 8.43
N GLU A 212 0.89 -25.38 9.70
CA GLU A 212 -0.31 -25.59 10.51
C GLU A 212 -1.15 -24.31 10.65
N LYS A 213 -0.50 -23.14 10.83
CA LYS A 213 -1.18 -21.85 10.94
C LYS A 213 -1.90 -21.50 9.64
N LEU A 214 -1.25 -21.73 8.50
CA LEU A 214 -1.83 -21.47 7.18
C LEU A 214 -3.01 -22.41 6.91
N VAL A 215 -2.85 -23.71 7.16
CA VAL A 215 -3.91 -24.71 6.95
C VAL A 215 -5.13 -24.40 7.84
N LYS A 216 -4.93 -24.05 9.12
CA LYS A 216 -6.04 -23.64 10.01
C LYS A 216 -6.80 -22.44 9.47
N ARG A 217 -6.10 -21.39 9.03
CA ARG A 217 -6.72 -20.22 8.42
C ARG A 217 -7.51 -20.57 7.15
N SER A 218 -6.96 -21.43 6.30
CA SER A 218 -7.67 -21.89 5.10
C SER A 218 -8.96 -22.65 5.44
N ILE A 219 -8.93 -23.51 6.47
CA ILE A 219 -10.12 -24.21 6.96
C ILE A 219 -11.14 -23.21 7.50
N GLU A 220 -10.74 -22.32 8.41
CA GLU A 220 -11.61 -21.30 8.99
C GLU A 220 -12.25 -20.39 7.93
N SER A 221 -11.47 -20.02 6.90
CA SER A 221 -11.96 -19.21 5.78
C SER A 221 -12.97 -19.97 4.93
N PHE A 222 -12.73 -21.26 4.69
CA PHE A 222 -13.63 -22.10 3.91
C PHE A 222 -14.93 -22.40 4.68
N ASP A 223 -14.84 -22.63 5.99
CA ASP A 223 -16.01 -22.85 6.86
C ASP A 223 -16.92 -21.63 6.95
N ALA A 224 -16.38 -20.42 6.77
CA ALA A 224 -17.15 -19.17 6.75
C ALA A 224 -17.94 -18.96 5.45
N ILE A 225 -17.68 -19.75 4.40
CA ILE A 225 -18.36 -19.62 3.11
C ILE A 225 -19.82 -20.08 3.25
N GLN A 226 -20.75 -19.21 2.85
CA GLN A 226 -22.16 -19.57 2.75
C GLN A 226 -22.40 -20.41 1.49
N THR A 227 -22.14 -21.71 1.57
CA THR A 227 -22.20 -22.63 0.41
C THR A 227 -23.58 -22.74 -0.24
N ASN A 228 -24.64 -22.35 0.47
CA ASN A 228 -26.00 -22.29 -0.06
C ASN A 228 -26.30 -20.99 -0.85
N HIS A 229 -25.39 -20.02 -0.85
CA HIS A 229 -25.55 -18.77 -1.58
C HIS A 229 -25.22 -18.95 -3.07
N HIS A 230 -25.96 -18.29 -3.95
CA HIS A 230 -25.80 -18.46 -5.41
C HIS A 230 -24.39 -18.16 -5.92
N SER A 231 -23.68 -17.20 -5.31
CA SER A 231 -22.30 -16.86 -5.68
C SER A 231 -21.31 -18.01 -5.45
N PHE A 232 -21.62 -18.96 -4.56
CA PHE A 232 -20.79 -20.14 -4.38
C PHE A 232 -20.89 -21.07 -5.59
N ALA A 233 -22.06 -21.17 -6.22
CA ALA A 233 -22.29 -22.03 -7.38
C ALA A 233 -21.72 -21.47 -8.70
N GLU A 234 -21.20 -20.24 -8.70
CA GLU A 234 -20.59 -19.64 -9.88
C GLU A 234 -19.36 -20.43 -10.35
N GLU A 235 -19.20 -20.56 -11.67
CA GLU A 235 -18.12 -21.34 -12.28
C GLU A 235 -16.72 -20.83 -11.86
N SER A 236 -16.54 -19.52 -11.75
CA SER A 236 -15.32 -18.88 -11.24
C SER A 236 -14.99 -19.34 -9.82
N THR A 237 -15.99 -19.31 -8.92
CA THR A 237 -15.84 -19.77 -7.54
C THR A 237 -15.56 -21.26 -7.47
N GLN A 238 -16.30 -22.08 -8.23
CA GLN A 238 -16.10 -23.53 -8.24
C GLN A 238 -14.72 -23.94 -8.76
N LYS A 239 -14.18 -23.24 -9.77
CA LYS A 239 -12.79 -23.44 -10.23
C LYS A 239 -11.76 -23.17 -9.13
N LEU A 240 -11.97 -22.14 -8.31
CA LEU A 240 -11.08 -21.84 -7.17
C LEU A 240 -11.18 -22.90 -6.07
N VAL A 241 -12.38 -23.40 -5.79
CA VAL A 241 -12.60 -24.52 -4.85
C VAL A 241 -11.88 -25.79 -5.34
N GLU A 242 -12.03 -26.11 -6.62
CA GLU A 242 -11.34 -27.25 -7.24
C GLU A 242 -9.83 -27.10 -7.18
N GLU A 243 -9.29 -25.91 -7.46
CA GLU A 243 -7.86 -25.64 -7.36
C GLU A 243 -7.35 -25.80 -5.92
N LEU A 244 -8.08 -25.29 -4.93
CA LEU A 244 -7.74 -25.46 -3.52
C LEU A 244 -7.69 -26.95 -3.13
N ALA A 245 -8.70 -27.73 -3.52
CA ALA A 245 -8.77 -29.16 -3.28
C ALA A 245 -7.59 -29.90 -3.93
N LYS A 246 -7.25 -29.57 -5.18
CA LYS A 246 -6.09 -30.12 -5.89
C LYS A 246 -4.78 -29.84 -5.15
N LYS A 247 -4.53 -28.59 -4.73
CA LYS A 247 -3.32 -28.24 -3.98
C LYS A 247 -3.23 -28.98 -2.64
N ALA A 248 -4.35 -29.09 -1.91
CA ALA A 248 -4.42 -29.81 -0.63
C ALA A 248 -4.11 -31.29 -0.79
N LEU A 249 -4.73 -31.95 -1.79
CA LEU A 249 -4.49 -33.37 -2.09
C LEU A 249 -3.05 -33.63 -2.53
N GLN A 250 -2.48 -32.79 -3.41
CA GLN A 250 -1.09 -32.91 -3.82
C GLN A 250 -0.12 -32.75 -2.62
N GLY A 251 -0.41 -31.81 -1.71
CA GLY A 251 0.37 -31.61 -0.49
C GLY A 251 0.32 -32.84 0.42
N LEU A 252 -0.88 -33.40 0.64
CA LEU A 252 -1.09 -34.59 1.45
C LEU A 252 -0.42 -35.81 0.81
N GLN A 253 -0.55 -36.01 -0.50
CA GLN A 253 0.04 -37.14 -1.23
C GLN A 253 1.56 -37.18 -1.09
N LYS A 254 2.23 -36.02 -1.19
CA LYS A 254 3.69 -35.92 -1.07
C LYS A 254 4.23 -36.36 0.31
N LYS A 255 3.43 -36.23 1.37
CA LYS A 255 3.87 -36.51 2.76
C LYS A 255 3.18 -37.70 3.40
N SER A 256 2.00 -38.08 2.93
CA SER A 256 1.19 -39.17 3.48
C SER A 256 0.26 -39.80 2.42
N PRO A 257 0.79 -40.67 1.55
CA PRO A 257 0.00 -41.38 0.54
C PRO A 257 -1.16 -42.19 1.15
N ILE A 258 -0.95 -42.81 2.32
CA ILE A 258 -1.97 -43.61 3.01
C ILE A 258 -3.17 -42.74 3.41
N ARG A 259 -2.93 -41.56 4.02
CA ARG A 259 -4.02 -40.64 4.38
C ARG A 259 -4.75 -40.12 3.16
N THR A 260 -4.03 -39.91 2.06
CA THR A 260 -4.64 -39.51 0.77
C THR A 260 -5.58 -40.59 0.26
N LEU A 261 -5.14 -41.86 0.25
CA LEU A 261 -5.98 -42.98 -0.16
C LEU A 261 -7.21 -43.14 0.75
N SER A 262 -7.05 -42.99 2.07
CA SER A 262 -8.17 -43.02 3.00
C SER A 262 -9.20 -41.91 2.74
N LEU A 263 -8.73 -40.70 2.42
CA LEU A 263 -9.61 -39.59 2.07
C LEU A 263 -10.35 -39.84 0.76
N ILE A 264 -9.65 -40.30 -0.29
CA ILE A 264 -10.27 -40.64 -1.57
C ILE A 264 -11.33 -41.72 -1.38
N LYS A 265 -11.01 -42.78 -0.62
CA LYS A 265 -11.98 -43.84 -0.31
C LYS A 265 -13.23 -43.28 0.37
N LYS A 266 -13.06 -42.40 1.36
CA LYS A 266 -14.20 -41.77 2.05
C LYS A 266 -15.04 -40.92 1.09
N LEU A 267 -14.40 -40.11 0.24
CA LEU A 267 -15.11 -39.32 -0.76
C LEU A 267 -15.90 -40.19 -1.73
N LEU A 268 -15.33 -41.31 -2.20
CA LEU A 268 -16.06 -42.27 -3.05
C LEU A 268 -17.25 -42.92 -2.34
N GLU A 269 -17.16 -43.14 -1.02
CA GLU A 269 -18.27 -43.66 -0.20
C GLU A 269 -19.37 -42.60 0.03
N ASP A 270 -19.00 -41.32 0.08
CA ASP A 270 -19.89 -40.20 0.37
C ASP A 270 -20.52 -39.54 -0.88
N ILE A 271 -20.07 -39.89 -2.10
CA ILE A 271 -20.65 -39.37 -3.35
C ILE A 271 -22.08 -39.91 -3.53
N ASP A 272 -23.06 -39.00 -3.62
CA ASP A 272 -24.42 -39.34 -4.02
C ASP A 272 -24.48 -39.55 -5.54
N THR A 273 -24.41 -40.82 -5.95
CA THR A 273 -24.49 -41.21 -7.37
C THR A 273 -25.83 -40.88 -8.03
N SER A 274 -26.87 -40.49 -7.27
CA SER A 274 -28.18 -40.18 -7.83
C SER A 274 -28.27 -38.80 -8.51
N GLU A 275 -27.28 -37.93 -8.29
CA GLU A 275 -27.19 -36.60 -8.93
C GLU A 275 -26.26 -36.57 -10.16
N ILE A 276 -25.64 -37.70 -10.52
CA ILE A 276 -24.79 -37.81 -11.72
C ILE A 276 -25.68 -38.07 -12.95
N PRO A 277 -25.75 -37.17 -13.95
CA PRO A 277 -26.52 -37.42 -15.16
C PRO A 277 -26.01 -38.69 -15.87
N GLU A 278 -26.92 -39.59 -16.24
CA GLU A 278 -26.59 -40.90 -16.86
C GLU A 278 -25.68 -40.78 -18.11
N GLU A 279 -25.66 -39.63 -18.78
CA GLU A 279 -24.83 -39.38 -19.97
C GLU A 279 -23.31 -39.37 -19.72
N ASN A 280 -22.84 -39.33 -18.46
CA ASN A 280 -21.40 -39.30 -18.13
C ASN A 280 -20.86 -40.62 -17.53
N LEU A 281 -21.67 -41.70 -17.48
CA LEU A 281 -21.28 -42.97 -16.87
C LEU A 281 -20.71 -44.01 -17.86
N ASP A 282 -20.71 -43.72 -19.16
CA ASP A 282 -20.28 -44.64 -20.23
C ASP A 282 -18.97 -44.19 -20.91
N GLU A 283 -17.88 -44.05 -20.16
CA GLU A 283 -16.52 -44.19 -20.72
C GLU A 283 -15.62 -44.90 -19.69
N GLY A 284 -15.82 -46.22 -19.57
CA GLY A 284 -14.93 -47.14 -18.86
C GLY A 284 -13.87 -47.75 -19.77
#